data_AF-A0A6P2FT66-F1
#
_entry.id   AF-A0A6P2FT66-F1
#
_cell.length_a   1.000
_cell.length_b   1.000
_cell.length_c   1.000
_cell.angle_alpha   90.00
_cell.angle_beta   90.00
_cell.angle_gamma   90.00
#
_symmetry.space_group_name_H-M   'P 1'
#
loop_
_entity.id
_entity.type
_entity.pdbx_description
1 polymer ?
#
loop_
_entity_poly.entity_id
_entity_poly.type
_entity_poly.pdbx_seq_one_letter_code
_entity_poly.pdbx_strand_id
1 'polypeptide(L)'
;MRAESAGKTILNGRPITSRAGAMGLMQLMPGTWAQVRAALRLGADPHDPHDNIVAGAAYLRLMYDRFGYPGLFGAYNAGPARYAEHLATGRTLPGETRAYLASVGGVTAQRPDSMQTVPVNPIFFALRSAPSGKTSDRAGSPTLFVPLSTESFASAESQP
;
A
#
# COMPACT_ATOMS: atom_id res chain seq x y z
N MET A 1 2.82 -13.32 2.18
CA MET A 1 3.97 -13.96 1.48
C MET A 1 3.59 -15.29 0.82
N ARG A 2 3.14 -16.33 1.55
CA ARG A 2 2.75 -17.62 0.92
C ARG A 2 1.68 -17.47 -0.17
N ALA A 3 0.68 -16.61 0.05
CA ALA A 3 -0.35 -16.30 -0.93
C ALA A 3 0.15 -15.47 -2.14
N GLU A 4 1.28 -14.77 -2.01
CA GLU A 4 1.79 -13.84 -3.05
C GLU A 4 2.75 -14.56 -4.00
N SER A 5 3.80 -15.16 -3.46
CA SER A 5 4.91 -15.74 -4.24
C SER A 5 5.14 -17.22 -3.93
N ALA A 6 4.36 -17.81 -3.02
CA ALA A 6 4.69 -19.06 -2.35
C ALA A 6 6.07 -19.07 -1.67
N GLY A 7 6.64 -17.89 -1.38
CA GLY A 7 7.99 -17.74 -0.80
C GLY A 7 9.12 -17.84 -1.82
N LYS A 8 8.83 -17.82 -3.13
CA LYS A 8 9.83 -17.93 -4.18
C LYS A 8 10.31 -16.55 -4.63
N THR A 9 11.62 -16.37 -4.75
CA THR A 9 12.23 -15.18 -5.36
C THR A 9 12.45 -15.36 -6.87
N ILE A 10 12.54 -16.62 -7.33
CA ILE A 10 12.82 -17.02 -8.72
C ILE A 10 11.72 -17.96 -9.22
N LEU A 11 11.27 -17.75 -10.45
CA LEU A 11 10.41 -18.65 -11.21
C LEU A 11 11.04 -18.89 -12.59
N ASN A 12 11.29 -20.16 -12.93
CA ASN A 12 11.91 -20.57 -14.21
C ASN A 12 13.25 -19.85 -14.51
N GLY A 13 14.10 -19.67 -13.50
CA GLY A 13 15.41 -19.02 -13.63
C GLY A 13 15.37 -17.49 -13.76
N ARG A 14 14.19 -16.88 -13.63
CA ARG A 14 13.99 -15.42 -13.68
C ARG A 14 13.41 -14.90 -12.36
N PRO A 15 13.64 -13.63 -11.99
CA PRO A 15 12.97 -13.02 -10.85
C PRO A 15 11.45 -13.16 -10.93
N ILE A 16 10.80 -13.43 -9.80
CA ILE A 16 9.35 -13.64 -9.77
C ILE A 16 8.62 -12.36 -10.14
N THR A 17 7.90 -12.43 -11.26
CA THR A 17 7.06 -11.35 -11.77
C THR A 17 5.75 -11.93 -12.27
N SER A 18 4.62 -11.39 -11.83
CA SER A 18 3.31 -11.84 -12.34
C SER A 18 3.07 -11.35 -13.78
N ARG A 19 2.11 -11.96 -14.48
CA ARG A 19 1.66 -11.48 -15.81
C ARG A 19 1.26 -10.00 -15.84
N ALA A 20 0.81 -9.46 -14.71
CA ALA A 20 0.38 -8.07 -14.55
C ALA A 20 1.55 -7.14 -14.15
N GLY A 21 2.77 -7.68 -13.98
CA GLY A 21 3.95 -6.92 -13.62
C GLY A 21 4.19 -6.79 -12.11
N ALA A 22 3.54 -7.58 -11.27
CA ALA A 22 3.79 -7.59 -9.82
C ALA A 22 5.17 -8.19 -9.52
N MET A 23 6.00 -7.57 -8.69
CA MET A 23 7.43 -7.90 -8.54
C MET A 23 7.79 -8.41 -7.14
N GLY A 24 8.67 -9.41 -7.09
CA GLY A 24 9.33 -9.85 -5.87
C GLY A 24 8.45 -10.66 -4.92
N LEU A 25 8.96 -10.96 -3.73
CA LEU A 25 8.33 -11.86 -2.76
C LEU A 25 6.92 -11.44 -2.30
N MET A 26 6.68 -10.15 -2.21
CA MET A 26 5.43 -9.54 -1.79
C MET A 26 4.57 -9.07 -2.97
N GLN A 27 5.01 -9.35 -4.21
CA GLN A 27 4.26 -9.07 -5.44
C GLN A 27 3.77 -7.61 -5.51
N LEU A 28 4.68 -6.65 -5.29
CA LEU A 28 4.36 -5.23 -5.37
C LEU A 28 4.21 -4.78 -6.82
N MET A 29 3.17 -3.99 -7.10
CA MET A 29 3.03 -3.34 -8.40
C MET A 29 4.12 -2.27 -8.59
N PRO A 30 4.59 -2.01 -9.83
CA PRO A 30 5.68 -1.07 -10.08
C PRO A 30 5.43 0.34 -9.53
N GLY A 31 4.20 0.84 -9.67
CA GLY A 31 3.81 2.14 -9.11
C GLY A 31 3.82 2.16 -7.57
N THR A 32 3.47 1.05 -6.91
CA THR A 32 3.52 0.92 -5.45
C THR A 32 4.96 0.85 -4.97
N TRP A 33 5.79 0.02 -5.62
CA TRP A 33 7.22 -0.09 -5.34
C TRP A 33 7.90 1.28 -5.42
N ALA A 34 7.71 2.00 -6.53
CA ALA A 34 8.31 3.31 -6.77
C ALA A 34 8.01 4.32 -5.65
N GLN A 35 6.77 4.30 -5.15
CA GLN A 35 6.33 5.20 -4.08
C GLN A 35 6.90 4.80 -2.72
N VAL A 36 6.79 3.51 -2.35
CA VAL A 36 7.26 3.02 -1.04
C VAL A 36 8.78 3.12 -0.94
N ARG A 37 9.51 2.75 -2.00
CA ARG A 37 10.99 2.83 -1.98
C ARG A 37 11.48 4.25 -1.82
N ALA A 38 10.79 5.23 -2.40
CA ALA A 38 11.15 6.64 -2.27
C ALA A 38 10.91 7.12 -0.84
N ALA A 39 9.78 6.74 -0.24
CA ALA A 39 9.43 7.10 1.13
C ALA A 39 10.39 6.48 2.17
N LEU A 40 10.83 5.24 1.95
CA LEU A 40 11.68 4.50 2.88
C LEU A 40 13.17 4.51 2.52
N ARG A 41 13.56 5.21 1.44
CA ARG A 41 14.94 5.26 0.91
C ARG A 41 15.55 3.87 0.63
N LEU A 42 14.75 2.98 0.04
CA LEU A 42 15.17 1.62 -0.31
C LEU A 42 15.97 1.59 -1.62
N GLY A 43 16.64 0.46 -1.86
CA GLY A 43 17.36 0.16 -3.09
C GLY A 43 16.49 0.25 -4.35
N ALA A 44 17.14 0.16 -5.51
CA ALA A 44 16.45 0.26 -6.79
C ALA A 44 15.80 -1.07 -7.21
N ASP A 45 16.32 -2.19 -6.74
CA ASP A 45 15.90 -3.54 -7.16
C ASP A 45 14.62 -3.98 -6.42
N PRO A 46 13.46 -4.09 -7.10
CA PRO A 46 12.24 -4.62 -6.49
C PRO A 46 12.29 -6.11 -6.20
N HIS A 47 13.30 -6.83 -6.70
CA HIS A 47 13.49 -8.26 -6.49
C HIS A 47 14.44 -8.57 -5.35
N ASP A 48 15.11 -7.57 -4.76
CA ASP A 48 15.86 -7.74 -3.53
C ASP A 48 14.90 -8.21 -2.42
N PRO A 49 15.11 -9.39 -1.83
CA PRO A 49 14.18 -9.96 -0.86
C PRO A 49 13.96 -9.07 0.37
N HIS A 50 15.03 -8.43 0.86
CA HIS A 50 14.97 -7.60 2.05
C HIS A 50 14.11 -6.36 1.78
N ASP A 51 14.45 -5.60 0.75
CA ASP A 51 13.76 -4.35 0.46
C ASP A 51 12.32 -4.59 0.00
N ASN A 52 12.06 -5.68 -0.74
CA ASN A 52 10.70 -6.04 -1.15
C ASN A 52 9.81 -6.41 0.05
N ILE A 53 10.37 -7.08 1.07
CA ILE A 53 9.66 -7.39 2.32
C ILE A 53 9.39 -6.11 3.11
N VAL A 54 10.39 -5.24 3.28
CA VAL A 54 10.22 -3.97 4.00
C VAL A 54 9.16 -3.10 3.32
N ALA A 55 9.23 -2.98 2.00
CA ALA A 55 8.26 -2.21 1.23
C ALA A 55 6.83 -2.81 1.33
N GLY A 56 6.70 -4.13 1.21
CA GLY A 56 5.39 -4.76 1.27
C GLY A 56 4.78 -4.75 2.67
N ALA A 57 5.59 -4.86 3.73
CA ALA A 57 5.12 -4.69 5.11
C ALA A 57 4.63 -3.26 5.38
N ALA A 58 5.37 -2.25 4.92
CA ALA A 58 4.95 -0.86 5.02
C ALA A 58 3.65 -0.62 4.23
N TYR A 59 3.52 -1.19 3.04
CA TYR A 59 2.30 -1.06 2.25
C TYR A 59 1.10 -1.76 2.90
N LEU A 60 1.28 -2.94 3.49
CA LEU A 60 0.24 -3.61 4.30
C LEU A 60 -0.20 -2.74 5.49
N ARG A 61 0.73 -2.08 6.18
CA ARG A 61 0.41 -1.17 7.27
C ARG A 61 -0.47 -0.01 6.80
N LEU A 62 -0.15 0.59 5.66
CA LEU A 62 -0.97 1.66 5.07
C LEU A 62 -2.38 1.18 4.72
N MET A 63 -2.50 -0.05 4.20
CA MET A 63 -3.83 -0.64 3.91
C MET A 63 -4.61 -0.93 5.20
N TYR A 64 -3.93 -1.37 6.26
CA TYR A 64 -4.54 -1.56 7.57
C TYR A 64 -5.05 -0.23 8.14
N ASP A 65 -4.23 0.82 8.10
CA ASP A 65 -4.62 2.14 8.62
C ASP A 65 -5.83 2.71 7.86
N ARG A 66 -5.96 2.41 6.57
CA ARG A 66 -7.06 2.94 5.73
C ARG A 66 -8.33 2.09 5.73
N PHE A 67 -8.22 0.76 5.79
CA PHE A 67 -9.34 -0.16 5.56
C PHE A 67 -9.56 -1.15 6.70
N GLY A 68 -8.70 -1.17 7.71
CA GLY A 68 -8.78 -2.08 8.84
C GLY A 68 -8.64 -3.55 8.46
N TYR A 69 -8.95 -4.44 9.41
CA TYR A 69 -9.05 -5.87 9.18
C TYR A 69 -10.52 -6.30 8.98
N PRO A 70 -10.84 -7.16 8.00
CA PRO A 70 -9.94 -7.80 7.02
C PRO A 70 -9.72 -6.96 5.74
N GLY A 71 -10.20 -5.70 5.69
CA GLY A 71 -10.21 -4.87 4.49
C GLY A 71 -8.84 -4.61 3.85
N LEU A 72 -7.76 -4.61 4.65
CA LEU A 72 -6.39 -4.44 4.17
C LEU A 72 -6.04 -5.43 3.06
N PHE A 73 -6.48 -6.69 3.16
CA PHE A 73 -6.13 -7.73 2.21
C PHE A 73 -6.85 -7.52 0.88
N GLY A 74 -8.09 -7.04 0.94
CA GLY A 74 -8.88 -6.69 -0.24
C GLY A 74 -8.23 -5.53 -0.97
N ALA A 75 -7.86 -4.47 -0.23
CA ALA A 75 -7.20 -3.30 -0.79
C ALA A 75 -5.80 -3.61 -1.34
N TYR A 76 -5.03 -4.47 -0.67
CA TYR A 76 -3.71 -4.90 -1.13
C TYR A 76 -3.80 -5.64 -2.47
N ASN A 77 -4.76 -6.57 -2.60
CA ASN A 77 -4.91 -7.39 -3.80
C ASN A 77 -5.62 -6.67 -4.97
N ALA A 78 -6.76 -6.02 -4.71
CA ALA A 78 -7.54 -5.34 -5.76
C ALA A 78 -7.05 -3.92 -6.09
N GLY A 79 -6.20 -3.35 -5.24
CA GLY A 79 -5.82 -1.95 -5.24
C GLY A 79 -6.78 -1.08 -4.40
N PRO A 80 -6.26 -0.04 -3.71
CA PRO A 80 -7.02 0.75 -2.73
C PRO A 80 -8.17 1.53 -3.35
N ALA A 81 -8.01 2.03 -4.58
CA ALA A 81 -9.06 2.77 -5.28
C ALA A 81 -10.26 1.86 -5.61
N ARG A 82 -9.99 0.65 -6.14
CA ARG A 82 -11.03 -0.32 -6.46
C ARG A 82 -11.74 -0.82 -5.21
N TYR A 83 -10.99 -1.05 -4.13
CA TYR A 83 -11.58 -1.50 -2.86
C TYR A 83 -12.43 -0.38 -2.21
N ALA A 84 -11.98 0.88 -2.28
CA ALA A 84 -12.80 2.02 -1.84
C ALA A 84 -14.09 2.18 -2.68
N GLU A 85 -14.01 2.01 -4.02
CA GLU A 85 -15.19 2.02 -4.89
C GLU A 85 -16.17 0.89 -4.51
N HIS A 86 -15.66 -0.31 -4.23
CA HIS A 86 -16.48 -1.43 -3.76
C HIS A 86 -17.23 -1.08 -2.46
N LEU A 87 -16.55 -0.50 -1.47
CA LEU A 87 -17.18 -0.09 -0.22
C LEU A 87 -18.21 1.04 -0.41
N ALA A 88 -17.97 1.95 -1.35
CA ALA A 88 -18.86 3.09 -1.59
C ALA A 88 -20.11 2.72 -2.42
N THR A 89 -19.98 1.78 -3.35
CA THR A 89 -21.01 1.51 -4.38
C THR A 89 -21.64 0.12 -4.27
N GLY A 90 -21.02 -0.79 -3.51
CA GLY A 90 -21.38 -2.20 -3.51
C GLY A 90 -20.96 -2.97 -4.77
N ARG A 91 -20.25 -2.33 -5.72
CA ARG A 91 -19.77 -2.98 -6.94
C ARG A 91 -18.93 -4.21 -6.63
N THR A 92 -19.25 -5.35 -7.23
CA THR A 92 -18.57 -6.62 -6.96
C THR A 92 -17.08 -6.58 -7.28
N LEU A 93 -16.24 -7.09 -6.36
CA LEU A 93 -14.82 -7.29 -6.58
C LEU A 93 -14.54 -8.39 -7.62
N PRO A 94 -13.40 -8.34 -8.34
CA PRO A 94 -12.98 -9.41 -9.23
C PRO A 94 -12.99 -10.78 -8.53
N GLY A 95 -13.31 -11.84 -9.29
CA GLY A 95 -13.37 -13.20 -8.74
C GLY A 95 -12.07 -13.64 -8.08
N GLU A 96 -10.93 -13.27 -8.65
CA GLU A 96 -9.59 -13.51 -8.10
C GLU A 96 -9.41 -12.86 -6.72
N THR A 97 -9.83 -11.61 -6.53
CA THR A 97 -9.77 -10.92 -5.24
C THR A 97 -10.66 -11.58 -4.20
N ARG A 98 -11.86 -12.02 -4.58
CA ARG A 98 -12.76 -12.74 -3.65
C ARG A 98 -12.16 -14.10 -3.24
N ALA A 99 -11.55 -14.83 -4.17
CA ALA A 99 -10.85 -16.08 -3.88
C ALA A 99 -9.63 -15.86 -2.97
N TYR A 100 -8.88 -14.78 -3.20
CA TYR A 100 -7.78 -14.36 -2.33
C TYR A 100 -8.25 -14.01 -0.91
N LEU A 101 -9.32 -13.23 -0.78
CA LEU A 101 -9.90 -12.90 0.52
C LEU A 101 -10.37 -14.14 1.28
N ALA A 102 -10.95 -15.13 0.57
CA ALA A 102 -11.33 -16.40 1.17
C ALA A 102 -10.11 -17.21 1.66
N SER A 103 -9.00 -17.21 0.90
CA SER A 103 -7.79 -17.95 1.27
C SER A 103 -7.03 -17.32 2.44
N VAL A 104 -7.00 -15.98 2.54
CA VAL A 104 -6.34 -15.26 3.64
C VAL A 104 -7.24 -15.17 4.88
N GLY A 105 -8.54 -14.94 4.70
CA GLY A 105 -9.52 -14.92 5.79
C GLY A 105 -9.71 -16.28 6.48
N GLY A 106 -9.54 -17.38 5.73
CA GLY A 106 -9.56 -18.74 6.30
C GLY A 106 -8.36 -19.09 7.17
N VAL A 107 -7.27 -18.33 7.13
CA VAL A 107 -6.03 -18.59 7.88
C VAL A 107 -6.00 -17.84 9.23
N THR A 108 -6.98 -16.97 9.53
CA THR A 108 -6.97 -16.14 10.76
C THR A 108 -8.33 -16.12 11.49
N ALA A 109 -8.99 -17.26 11.58
CA ALA A 109 -10.05 -17.48 12.57
C ALA A 109 -9.50 -17.88 13.96
N GLN A 110 -8.19 -17.74 14.20
CA GLN A 110 -7.64 -17.74 15.55
C GLN A 110 -7.72 -16.30 16.08
N ARG A 111 -8.72 -16.06 16.93
CA ARG A 111 -9.00 -14.82 17.65
C ARG A 111 -7.70 -14.29 18.31
N PRO A 112 -7.15 -13.12 17.95
CA PRO A 112 -6.08 -12.54 18.73
C PRO A 112 -6.65 -12.08 20.07
N ASP A 113 -6.16 -12.73 21.12
CA ASP A 113 -6.38 -12.35 22.50
C ASP A 113 -5.80 -10.94 22.73
N SER A 114 -6.58 -10.09 23.38
CA SER A 114 -6.18 -8.80 23.98
C SER A 114 -5.54 -7.75 23.06
N MET A 115 -6.36 -6.79 22.63
CA MET A 115 -5.95 -5.50 22.06
C MET A 115 -4.90 -4.81 22.95
N GLN A 116 -3.64 -4.82 22.55
CA GLN A 116 -2.67 -3.83 23.02
C GLN A 116 -2.69 -2.64 22.07
N THR A 117 -3.23 -1.54 22.55
CA THR A 117 -3.24 -0.23 21.89
C THR A 117 -1.80 0.27 21.78
N VAL A 118 -1.11 -0.09 20.69
CA VAL A 118 0.16 0.54 20.34
C VAL A 118 -0.12 2.02 20.01
N PRO A 119 0.59 2.98 20.64
CA PRO A 119 0.39 4.40 20.34
C PRO A 119 0.73 4.65 18.86
N VAL A 120 -0.27 5.15 18.14
CA VAL A 120 -0.16 5.52 16.73
C VAL A 120 0.53 6.88 16.61
N ASN A 121 1.70 6.93 15.99
CA ASN A 121 2.23 8.16 15.41
C ASN A 121 1.59 8.33 14.02
N PRO A 122 0.70 9.31 13.79
CA PRO A 122 0.00 9.44 12.52
C PRO A 122 0.90 10.17 11.53
N ILE A 123 1.70 9.43 10.75
CA ILE A 123 2.54 10.03 9.70
C ILE A 123 1.76 10.18 8.36
N PHE A 124 0.59 9.56 8.19
CA PHE A 124 -0.06 9.45 6.87
C PHE A 124 -1.55 9.80 6.89
N PHE A 125 -1.90 10.97 6.35
CA PHE A 125 -3.28 11.36 6.05
C PHE A 125 -3.66 10.99 4.61
N ALA A 126 -4.79 10.30 4.44
CA ALA A 126 -5.41 10.10 3.13
C ALA A 126 -6.33 11.29 2.81
N LEU A 127 -6.03 12.09 1.78
CA LEU A 127 -6.88 13.21 1.40
C LEU A 127 -8.21 12.72 0.80
N ARG A 128 -9.31 13.10 1.44
CA ARG A 128 -10.67 13.01 0.87
C ARG A 128 -10.82 14.16 -0.11
N SER A 129 -10.72 13.90 -1.40
CA SER A 129 -10.99 14.93 -2.41
C SER A 129 -12.49 15.24 -2.42
N ALA A 130 -12.86 16.48 -2.05
CA ALA A 130 -14.20 17.02 -2.24
C ALA A 130 -14.37 17.50 -3.69
N PRO A 131 -15.57 17.43 -4.29
CA PRO A 131 -15.76 17.81 -5.68
C PRO A 131 -15.83 19.34 -5.79
N SER A 132 -14.85 19.96 -6.43
CA SER A 132 -15.00 21.35 -6.89
C SER A 132 -14.37 21.53 -8.26
N GLY A 133 -15.21 21.92 -9.21
CA GLY A 133 -14.88 22.84 -10.31
C GLY A 133 -13.79 22.45 -11.31
N LYS A 134 -14.25 22.05 -12.51
CA LYS A 134 -13.57 22.06 -13.82
C LYS A 134 -12.22 22.80 -13.89
N THR A 135 -11.16 22.14 -14.35
CA THR A 135 -10.30 22.56 -15.48
C THR A 135 -9.33 21.43 -15.88
N SER A 136 -8.89 21.50 -17.14
CA SER A 136 -8.27 20.46 -17.95
C SER A 136 -6.81 20.12 -17.60
N ASP A 137 -6.43 18.88 -17.94
CA ASP A 137 -5.10 18.38 -18.30
C ASP A 137 -3.92 18.43 -17.30
N ARG A 138 -3.74 17.32 -16.57
CA ARG A 138 -2.58 16.41 -16.68
C ARG A 138 -2.81 15.20 -15.78
N ALA A 139 -2.48 14.01 -16.26
CA ALA A 139 -2.55 12.75 -15.52
C ALA A 139 -1.60 12.75 -14.30
N GLY A 140 -2.06 13.31 -13.17
CA GLY A 140 -1.45 13.16 -11.86
C GLY A 140 -1.83 11.80 -11.28
N SER A 141 -0.85 10.90 -11.17
CA SER A 141 -1.05 9.65 -10.45
C SER A 141 -1.43 9.97 -8.98
N PRO A 142 -2.43 9.30 -8.39
CA PRO A 142 -2.76 9.51 -6.98
C PRO A 142 -1.54 9.12 -6.14
N THR A 143 -0.87 10.11 -5.57
CA THR A 143 0.25 9.91 -4.65
C THR A 143 -0.29 9.26 -3.37
N LEU A 144 0.08 8.00 -3.13
CA LEU A 144 -0.25 7.27 -1.91
C LEU A 144 0.44 7.86 -0.67
N PHE A 145 1.50 8.63 -0.89
CA PHE A 145 2.31 9.27 0.13
C PHE A 145 2.33 10.78 -0.10
N VAL A 146 1.99 11.54 0.94
CA VAL A 146 2.17 12.99 0.97
C VAL A 146 3.44 13.27 1.77
N PRO A 147 4.47 13.94 1.21
CA PRO A 147 5.62 14.36 1.99
C PRO A 147 5.20 15.45 2.99
N LEU A 148 5.70 15.37 4.22
CA LEU A 148 5.60 16.47 5.19
C LEU A 148 6.45 17.63 4.66
N SER A 149 5.80 18.72 4.22
CA SER A 149 6.49 19.99 4.02
C SER A 149 7.01 20.44 5.38
N THR A 150 8.34 20.44 5.56
CA THR A 150 8.97 21.19 6.64
C THR A 150 8.76 22.67 6.36
N GLU A 151 7.76 23.28 6.99
CA GLU A 151 7.64 24.74 6.96
C GLU A 151 8.83 25.35 7.70
N SER A 152 9.49 26.26 6.99
CA SER A 152 10.65 27.03 7.40
C SER A 152 10.29 27.94 8.59
N PHE A 153 10.91 27.72 9.74
CA PHE A 153 11.07 28.75 10.76
C PHE A 153 12.45 29.41 10.58
N ALA A 154 12.56 30.29 9.60
CA ALA A 154 13.59 31.33 9.61
C ALA A 154 12.97 32.56 10.28
N SER A 155 13.14 32.66 11.61
CA SER A 155 12.83 33.85 12.38
C SER A 155 13.66 35.02 11.86
N ALA A 156 12.98 36.12 11.55
CA ALA A 156 13.57 37.41 11.30
C ALA A 156 14.23 37.91 12.60
N GLU A 157 15.56 37.89 12.66
CA GLU A 157 16.32 38.66 13.63
C GLU A 157 16.64 40.02 13.00
N SER A 158 15.79 41.00 13.32
CA SER A 158 16.05 42.42 13.03
C SER A 158 16.84 42.98 14.21
N GLN A 159 18.09 43.37 13.96
CA GLN A 159 18.85 44.28 14.81
C GLN A 159 18.14 45.63 14.91
N PRO A 160 18.36 46.36 16.01
CA PRO A 160 19.30 47.48 15.94
C PRO A 160 20.51 47.36 16.86
#